data_AF-A0A0F8WE29-F1
#
_entry.id   AF-A0A0F8WE29-F1
#
_cell.length_a   1.000
_cell.length_b   1.000
_cell.length_c   1.000
_cell.angle_alpha   90.00
_cell.angle_beta   90.00
_cell.angle_gamma   90.00
#
_symmetry.space_group_name_H-M   'P 1'
#
loop_
_entity.id
_entity.type
_entity.pdbx_description
1 polymer ?
#
loop_
_entity_poly.entity_id
_entity_poly.type
_entity_poly.pdbx_seq_one_letter_code
_entity_poly.pdbx_strand_id
1 'polypeptide(L)'
;AGLKNFRHRRHDVVLMHVLDPAELDFPFRQTTQFRGLEELPQVVAEPRALRKAYLEEFGRYVRRLKKGCRMHQIDYVQMRTDRPLDLALSSFLGSRR
;
A
#
# COMPACT_ATOMS: atom_id res chain seq x y z
N ALA A 1 1.73 19.68 2.26
CA ALA A 1 2.10 20.61 3.35
C ALA A 1 1.64 20.13 4.75
N GLY A 2 0.56 19.35 4.90
CA GLY A 2 0.01 18.98 6.22
C GLY A 2 0.87 18.06 7.11
N LEU A 3 1.55 17.05 6.55
CA LEU A 3 2.34 16.07 7.32
C LEU A 3 3.58 16.66 8.03
N LYS A 4 4.15 17.75 7.51
CA LYS A 4 5.29 18.46 8.15
C LYS A 4 4.88 19.17 9.45
N ASN A 5 3.63 19.64 9.55
CA ASN A 5 3.18 20.41 10.71
C ASN A 5 2.96 19.55 11.96
N PHE A 6 2.50 18.31 11.81
CA PHE A 6 2.33 17.40 12.95
C PHE A 6 3.68 17.02 13.60
N ARG A 7 4.75 16.94 12.81
CA ARG A 7 6.11 16.67 13.32
C ARG A 7 6.68 17.77 14.20
N HIS A 8 6.39 19.04 13.93
CA HIS A 8 6.90 20.14 14.75
C HIS A 8 6.36 20.12 16.18
N ARG A 9 5.29 19.33 16.44
CA ARG A 9 4.67 19.15 17.75
C ARG A 9 5.07 17.85 18.47
N ARG A 10 6.14 17.17 18.04
CA ARG A 10 6.57 15.85 18.55
C ARG A 10 5.50 14.75 18.43
N HIS A 11 4.58 14.87 17.46
CA HIS A 11 3.65 13.78 17.20
C HIS A 11 4.34 12.65 16.47
N ASP A 12 4.07 11.45 16.94
CA ASP A 12 4.48 10.22 16.28
C ASP A 12 3.48 9.89 15.17
N VAL A 13 3.96 9.80 13.93
CA VAL A 13 3.11 9.65 12.75
C VAL A 13 3.40 8.30 12.10
N VAL A 14 2.33 7.55 11.86
CA VAL A 14 2.38 6.22 11.26
C VAL A 14 1.51 6.21 10.02
N LEU A 15 2.04 5.69 8.92
CA LEU A 15 1.28 5.41 7.71
C LEU A 15 0.93 3.92 7.69
N MET A 16 -0.35 3.63 7.87
CA MET A 16 -0.89 2.29 7.72
C MET A 16 -1.46 2.13 6.30
N HIS A 17 -0.84 1.28 5.50
CA HIS A 17 -1.23 1.00 4.13
C HIS A 17 -2.03 -0.31 4.08
N VAL A 18 -3.35 -0.19 3.94
CA VAL A 18 -4.25 -1.34 3.78
C VAL A 18 -4.20 -1.81 2.33
N LEU A 19 -3.87 -3.07 2.13
CA LEU A 19 -3.67 -3.68 0.81
C LEU A 19 -4.46 -4.98 0.69
N ASP A 20 -5.09 -5.17 -0.45
CA ASP A 20 -5.68 -6.45 -0.80
C ASP A 20 -4.59 -7.42 -1.30
N PRO A 21 -4.60 -8.70 -0.92
CA PRO A 21 -3.70 -9.71 -1.47
C PRO A 21 -3.68 -9.73 -2.99
N ALA A 22 -4.82 -9.46 -3.64
CA ALA A 22 -4.90 -9.42 -5.10
C ALA A 22 -4.10 -8.26 -5.72
N GLU A 23 -3.84 -7.18 -4.98
CA GLU A 23 -2.95 -6.09 -5.44
C GLU A 23 -1.47 -6.48 -5.32
N LEU A 24 -1.12 -7.32 -4.35
CA LEU A 24 0.25 -7.79 -4.14
C LEU A 24 0.61 -8.96 -5.06
N ASP A 25 -0.31 -9.91 -5.18
CA ASP A 25 -0.06 -11.20 -5.81
C ASP A 25 -0.63 -11.28 -7.23
N PHE A 26 -1.50 -10.33 -7.59
CA PHE A 26 -2.18 -10.17 -8.88
C PHE A 26 -2.68 -11.49 -9.49
N PRO A 27 -3.54 -12.27 -8.79
CA PRO A 27 -3.91 -13.64 -9.16
C PRO A 27 -4.90 -13.74 -10.33
N PHE A 28 -5.10 -12.66 -11.09
CA PHE A 28 -6.01 -12.63 -12.23
C PHE A 28 -5.41 -13.40 -13.42
N ARG A 29 -6.15 -14.40 -13.93
CA ARG A 29 -5.70 -15.28 -15.03
C ARG A 29 -6.58 -15.23 -16.28
N GLN A 30 -7.81 -14.75 -16.16
CA GLN A 30 -8.80 -14.63 -17.23
C GLN A 30 -9.04 -13.15 -17.53
N THR A 31 -9.62 -12.82 -18.69
CA THR A 31 -10.00 -11.44 -19.00
C THR A 31 -10.88 -10.87 -17.90
N THR A 32 -10.40 -9.82 -17.24
CA THR A 32 -11.07 -9.19 -16.09
C THR A 32 -11.34 -7.73 -16.42
N GLN A 33 -12.55 -7.27 -16.10
CA GLN A 33 -12.88 -5.86 -16.13
C GLN A 33 -12.52 -5.23 -14.78
N PHE A 34 -11.50 -4.38 -14.77
CA PHE A 34 -11.11 -3.62 -13.60
C PHE A 34 -12.01 -2.39 -13.47
N ARG A 35 -12.56 -2.17 -12.27
CA ARG A 35 -13.36 -1.00 -11.95
C ARG A 35 -12.50 0.02 -11.21
N GLY A 36 -12.50 1.25 -11.69
CA GLY A 36 -11.89 2.37 -11.01
C GLY A 36 -12.73 2.80 -9.81
N LEU A 37 -12.23 2.59 -8.59
CA LEU A 37 -12.93 2.98 -7.36
C LEU A 37 -12.83 4.49 -7.06
N GLU A 38 -11.98 5.22 -7.79
CA GLU A 38 -11.70 6.64 -7.62
C GLU A 38 -12.14 7.47 -8.84
N GLU A 39 -13.35 7.21 -9.35
CA GLU A 39 -13.90 7.83 -10.59
C GLU A 39 -13.07 7.52 -11.87
N LEU A 40 -12.18 6.53 -11.80
CA LEU A 40 -11.41 6.07 -12.94
C LEU A 40 -12.26 5.23 -13.90
N PRO A 41 -11.98 5.28 -15.21
CA PRO A 41 -12.71 4.50 -16.20
C PRO A 41 -12.54 2.99 -15.97
N GLN A 42 -13.53 2.22 -16.39
CA GLN A 42 -13.44 0.76 -16.39
C GLN A 42 -12.46 0.31 -17.45
N VAL A 43 -11.55 -0.59 -17.08
CA VAL A 43 -10.51 -1.10 -17.98
C VAL A 43 -10.72 -2.59 -18.17
N VAL A 44 -11.04 -3.01 -19.39
CA VAL A 44 -10.97 -4.42 -19.80
C VAL A 44 -9.54 -4.68 -20.23
N ALA A 45 -8.84 -5.54 -19.51
CA ALA A 45 -7.45 -5.87 -19.82
C ALA A 45 -7.23 -7.37 -19.78
N GLU A 46 -6.29 -7.85 -20.59
CA GLU A 46 -5.76 -9.20 -20.49
C GLU A 46 -4.76 -9.25 -19.32
N PRO A 47 -5.05 -9.94 -18.20
CA PRO A 47 -4.23 -9.80 -17.01
C PRO A 47 -2.84 -10.40 -17.15
N ARG A 48 -2.62 -11.34 -18.08
CA ARG A 48 -1.29 -11.92 -18.33
C ARG A 48 -0.30 -10.89 -18.85
N ALA A 49 -0.73 -10.04 -19.77
CA ALA A 49 0.08 -8.94 -20.29
C ALA A 49 0.22 -7.80 -19.27
N LEU A 50 -0.85 -7.52 -18.50
CA LEU A 50 -0.88 -6.41 -17.54
C LEU A 50 -0.13 -6.71 -16.23
N ARG A 51 -0.11 -7.97 -15.76
CA ARG A 51 0.42 -8.38 -14.45
C ARG A 51 1.83 -7.86 -14.21
N LYS A 52 2.73 -8.05 -15.17
CA LYS A 52 4.14 -7.65 -15.03
C LYS A 52 4.25 -6.13 -14.86
N ALA A 53 3.62 -5.37 -15.75
CA ALA A 53 3.64 -3.91 -15.70
C ALA A 53 3.01 -3.37 -14.40
N TYR A 54 1.86 -3.93 -14.00
CA TYR A 54 1.19 -3.55 -12.76
C TYR A 54 2.06 -3.79 -11.53
N LEU A 55 2.62 -5.00 -11.35
CA LEU A 55 3.46 -5.32 -10.20
C LEU A 55 4.74 -4.47 -10.15
N GLU A 56 5.31 -4.14 -11.32
CA GLU A 56 6.46 -3.24 -11.41
C GLU A 56 6.13 -1.81 -10.99
N GLU A 57 5.02 -1.25 -11.49
CA GLU A 57 4.55 0.09 -11.13
C GLU A 57 4.12 0.16 -9.66
N PHE A 58 3.37 -0.83 -9.18
CA PHE A 58 2.96 -0.94 -7.78
C PHE A 58 4.17 -1.05 -6.86
N GLY A 59 5.16 -1.88 -7.21
CA GLY A 59 6.41 -1.96 -6.47
C GLY A 59 7.18 -0.64 -6.45
N ARG A 60 7.19 0.11 -7.56
CA ARG A 60 7.77 1.47 -7.62
C ARG A 60 7.02 2.45 -6.73
N TYR A 61 5.69 2.37 -6.70
CA TYR A 61 4.84 3.18 -5.84
C TYR A 61 5.14 2.92 -4.35
N VAL A 62 5.15 1.66 -3.93
CA VAL A 62 5.47 1.28 -2.54
C VAL A 62 6.88 1.71 -2.14
N ARG A 63 7.87 1.57 -3.03
CA ARG A 63 9.23 2.08 -2.76
C ARG A 63 9.26 3.60 -2.57
N ARG A 64 8.49 4.34 -3.37
CA ARG A 64 8.37 5.80 -3.27
C ARG A 64 7.72 6.21 -1.95
N LEU A 65 6.64 5.55 -1.55
CA LEU A 65 5.99 5.74 -0.26
C LEU A 65 6.96 5.48 0.89
N LYS A 66 7.61 4.31 0.91
CA LYS A 66 8.60 3.95 1.94
C LYS A 66 9.73 4.98 2.03
N LYS A 67 10.24 5.47 0.89
CA LYS A 67 11.25 6.52 0.86
C LYS A 67 10.71 7.84 1.45
N GLY A 68 9.51 8.25 1.06
CA GLY A 68 8.82 9.43 1.61
C GLY A 68 8.66 9.34 3.12
N CYS A 69 8.15 8.22 3.63
CA CYS A 69 7.97 7.97 5.04
C CYS A 69 9.31 8.05 5.80
N ARG A 70 10.37 7.39 5.30
CA ARG A 70 11.70 7.45 5.93
C ARG A 70 12.28 8.85 5.99
N MET A 71 12.17 9.65 4.92
CA MET A 71 12.65 11.04 4.91
C MET A 71 11.94 11.93 5.95
N HIS A 72 10.74 11.54 6.36
CA HIS A 72 9.95 12.25 7.36
C HIS A 72 9.92 11.53 8.72
N GLN A 73 10.72 10.47 8.91
CA GLN A 73 10.67 9.56 10.07
C GLN A 73 9.23 9.16 10.45
N ILE A 74 8.44 8.82 9.42
CA ILE A 74 7.11 8.24 9.54
C ILE A 74 7.28 6.74 9.43
N ASP A 75 6.67 5.98 10.33
CA ASP A 75 6.66 4.52 10.22
C ASP A 75 5.70 4.08 9.13
N TYR A 76 6.17 3.19 8.25
CA TYR A 76 5.35 2.59 7.22
C TYR A 76 4.97 1.17 7.65
N VAL A 77 3.67 0.94 7.81
CA VAL A 77 3.09 -0.35 8.18
C VAL A 77 2.23 -0.84 7.03
N GLN A 78 2.53 -2.03 6.52
CA GLN A 78 1.72 -2.67 5.49
C GLN A 78 0.73 -3.63 6.15
N MET A 79 -0.56 -3.41 5.94
CA MET A 79 -1.64 -4.25 6.47
C MET A 79 -2.30 -5.00 5.31
N ARG A 80 -2.23 -6.32 5.30
CA ARG A 80 -2.93 -7.13 4.30
C ARG A 80 -4.31 -7.50 4.81
N THR A 81 -5.33 -7.42 3.96
CA THR A 81 -6.72 -7.77 4.32
C THR A 81 -6.95 -9.26 4.53
N ASP A 82 -6.03 -10.14 4.10
CA ASP A 82 -6.05 -11.59 4.39
C ASP A 82 -5.43 -11.99 5.72
N ARG A 83 -4.88 -11.02 6.48
CA ARG A 83 -4.25 -11.32 7.76
C ARG A 83 -5.14 -10.88 8.93
N PRO A 84 -5.17 -11.66 10.00
CA PRO A 84 -5.76 -11.22 11.26
C PRO A 84 -5.18 -9.88 11.73
N LEU A 85 -6.06 -8.97 12.18
CA LEU A 85 -5.69 -7.62 12.59
C LEU A 85 -4.76 -7.61 13.81
N ASP A 86 -4.97 -8.54 14.74
CA ASP A 86 -4.13 -8.75 15.93
C ASP A 86 -2.66 -9.04 15.57
N LEU A 87 -2.41 -9.83 14.51
CA LEU A 87 -1.06 -10.08 14.00
C LEU A 87 -0.43 -8.81 13.42
N ALA A 88 -1.20 -8.02 12.67
CA ALA A 88 -0.71 -6.78 12.07
C ALA A 88 -0.38 -5.72 13.15
N LEU A 89 -1.26 -5.57 14.15
CA LEU A 89 -1.08 -4.62 15.24
C LEU A 89 0.02 -5.05 16.21
N SER A 90 0.12 -6.33 16.55
CA SER A 90 1.21 -6.84 17.41
C SER A 90 2.57 -6.63 16.77
N SER A 91 2.71 -6.89 15.46
CA SER A 91 3.95 -6.60 14.72
C SER A 91 4.31 -5.12 14.74
N PHE A 92 3.32 -4.23 14.66
CA PHE A 92 3.54 -2.78 14.71
C PHE A 92 3.93 -2.29 16.12
N LEU A 93 3.23 -2.74 17.15
CA LEU A 93 3.52 -2.38 18.54
C LEU A 93 4.88 -2.94 19.00
N GLY A 94 5.24 -4.15 18.54
CA GLY A 94 6.52 -4.78 18.85
C GLY A 94 7.73 -4.09 18.23
N SER A 95 7.57 -3.43 17.07
CA SER A 95 8.69 -2.71 16.42
C SER A 95 9.06 -1.38 17.08
N ARG A 96 8.29 -0.94 18.10
CA ARG A 96 8.44 0.37 18.76
C ARG A 96 9.08 0.31 20.16
N ARG A 97 9.71 -0.82 20.50
CA ARG A 97 10.40 -0.99 21.78
C ARG A 97 11.85 -0.56 21.74
#